data_AF-A0A8J3BHW3-F1
#
_entry.id   AF-A0A8J3BHW3-F1
#
_cell.length_a   1.000
_cell.length_b   1.000
_cell.length_c   1.000
_cell.angle_alpha   90.00
_cell.angle_beta   90.00
_cell.angle_gamma   90.00
#
_symmetry.space_group_name_H-M   'P 1'
#
loop_
_entity.id
_entity.type
_entity.pdbx_description
1 polymer ?
#
loop_
_entity_poly.entity_id
_entity_poly.type
_entity_poly.pdbx_seq_one_letter_code
_entity_poly.pdbx_strand_id
1 'polypeptide(L)'
;MRSQSAGTAVIARFAQVRADLAVRYGAQSQAVTFLLYEELVSMRRLLADDSRCAVVARRVGELGPAIQSRFDTAGVLGAERVLHRTVATGPTVIEFDRDHFERAYRARLGASGRRAVAVTDRAAALRVLRLGASYLYVVDEEGVLLVWPEPRDVADLTFGWAPGGPRPADRVVHPMLVPERLRATAAGELVVVGSPRCVFVVANLKSGHFRPGSECAAQVRSAAMRALRIDDPAGIDVFTLPQATAA
;
A
#
# COMPACT_ATOMS: atom_id res chain seq x y z
N MET A 1 -31.49 2.50 -9.91
CA MET A 1 -31.82 3.35 -8.74
C MET A 1 -31.26 2.82 -7.41
N ARG A 2 -31.40 1.52 -7.07
CA ARG A 2 -30.91 0.97 -5.76
C ARG A 2 -29.40 1.11 -5.48
N SER A 3 -28.56 1.07 -6.52
CA SER A 3 -27.10 1.22 -6.36
C SER A 3 -26.67 2.66 -6.02
N GLN A 4 -27.31 3.66 -6.64
CA GLN A 4 -27.02 5.08 -6.36
C GLN A 4 -27.39 5.49 -4.93
N SER A 5 -28.49 4.95 -4.38
CA SER A 5 -28.87 5.20 -2.99
C SER A 5 -27.89 4.58 -2.00
N ALA A 6 -27.38 3.37 -2.29
CA ALA A 6 -26.39 2.70 -1.44
C ALA A 6 -25.05 3.46 -1.45
N GLY A 7 -24.55 3.85 -2.63
CA GLY A 7 -23.31 4.63 -2.74
C GLY A 7 -23.39 5.96 -1.99
N THR A 8 -24.49 6.69 -2.14
CA THR A 8 -24.71 7.97 -1.43
C THR A 8 -24.71 7.78 0.08
N ALA A 9 -25.36 6.74 0.61
CA ALA A 9 -25.42 6.47 2.04
C ALA A 9 -24.05 6.16 2.63
N VAL A 10 -23.23 5.36 1.94
CA VAL A 10 -21.86 5.03 2.38
C VAL A 10 -20.98 6.28 2.39
N ILE A 11 -21.04 7.11 1.35
CA ILE A 11 -20.29 8.37 1.26
C ILE A 11 -20.68 9.31 2.41
N ALA A 12 -21.98 9.46 2.68
CA ALA A 12 -22.46 10.28 3.79
C ALA A 12 -21.94 9.77 5.14
N ARG A 13 -21.89 8.45 5.34
CA ARG A 13 -21.35 7.84 6.55
C ARG A 13 -19.86 8.14 6.73
N PHE A 14 -19.04 7.99 5.68
CA PHE A 14 -17.61 8.34 5.75
C PHE A 14 -17.40 9.83 6.03
N ALA A 15 -18.21 10.71 5.41
CA ALA A 15 -18.14 12.14 5.68
C ALA A 15 -18.44 12.48 7.14
N GLN A 16 -19.45 11.85 7.75
CA GLN A 16 -19.78 12.01 9.17
C GLN A 16 -18.62 11.56 10.07
N VAL A 17 -18.15 10.32 9.89
CA VAL A 17 -17.06 9.78 10.72
C VAL A 17 -15.79 10.62 10.57
N ARG A 18 -15.53 11.16 9.37
CA ARG A 18 -14.39 12.05 9.13
C ARG A 18 -14.51 13.34 9.91
N ALA A 19 -15.70 13.95 9.96
CA ALA A 19 -15.93 15.16 10.76
C ALA A 19 -15.68 14.88 12.24
N ASP A 20 -16.18 13.76 12.77
CA ASP A 20 -15.97 13.36 14.17
C ASP A 20 -14.47 13.15 14.49
N LEU A 21 -13.73 12.44 13.61
CA LEU A 21 -12.29 12.24 13.77
C LEU A 21 -11.50 13.54 13.66
N ALA A 22 -11.90 14.45 12.76
CA ALA A 22 -11.25 15.74 12.58
C ALA A 22 -11.40 16.63 13.83
N VAL A 23 -12.56 16.61 14.48
CA VAL A 23 -12.78 17.30 15.76
C VAL A 23 -11.92 16.69 16.87
N ARG A 24 -11.86 15.36 16.94
CA ARG A 24 -11.17 14.67 18.05
C ARG A 24 -9.64 14.67 17.94
N TYR A 25 -9.11 14.49 16.74
CA TYR A 25 -7.67 14.27 16.51
C TYR A 25 -7.02 15.38 15.68
N GLY A 26 -7.79 16.33 15.17
CA GLY A 26 -7.35 17.35 14.24
C GLY A 26 -7.55 16.92 12.78
N ALA A 27 -7.90 17.90 11.93
CA ALA A 27 -8.20 17.67 10.52
C ALA A 27 -7.03 17.06 9.74
N GLN A 28 -5.78 17.34 10.13
CA GLN A 28 -4.57 16.83 9.48
C GLN A 28 -4.00 15.56 10.14
N SER A 29 -4.74 14.94 11.05
CA SER A 29 -4.28 13.72 11.73
C SER A 29 -4.16 12.52 10.79
N GLN A 30 -3.29 11.58 11.16
CA GLN A 30 -3.17 10.29 10.48
C GLN A 30 -4.49 9.50 10.51
N ALA A 31 -5.32 9.68 11.55
CA ALA A 31 -6.65 9.06 11.63
C ALA A 31 -7.56 9.50 10.47
N VAL A 32 -7.51 10.77 10.08
CA VAL A 32 -8.27 11.27 8.92
C VAL A 32 -7.69 10.73 7.61
N THR A 33 -6.37 10.66 7.47
CA THR A 33 -5.71 10.07 6.29
C THR A 33 -6.10 8.60 6.12
N PHE A 34 -6.09 7.83 7.21
CA PHE A 34 -6.54 6.44 7.24
C PHE A 34 -8.00 6.31 6.78
N LEU A 35 -8.89 7.15 7.32
CA LEU A 35 -10.31 7.06 6.96
C LEU A 35 -10.54 7.36 5.46
N LEU A 36 -9.76 8.25 4.86
CA LEU A 36 -9.82 8.50 3.42
C LEU A 36 -9.36 7.27 2.62
N TYR A 37 -8.33 6.57 3.09
CA TYR A 37 -7.85 5.33 2.47
C TYR A 37 -8.92 4.23 2.54
N GLU A 38 -9.54 4.03 3.72
CA GLU A 38 -10.67 3.12 3.91
C GLU A 38 -11.88 3.49 3.03
N GLU A 39 -12.17 4.79 2.90
CA GLU A 39 -13.22 5.28 2.01
C GLU A 39 -12.91 4.90 0.56
N LEU A 40 -11.67 5.09 0.09
CA LEU A 40 -11.26 4.73 -1.27
C LEU A 40 -11.38 3.23 -1.53
N VAL A 41 -10.85 2.39 -0.62
CA VAL A 41 -10.98 0.92 -0.66
C VAL A 41 -12.45 0.51 -0.77
N SER A 42 -13.32 1.14 0.03
CA SER A 42 -14.76 0.90 0.02
C SER A 42 -15.43 1.34 -1.29
N MET A 43 -15.08 2.52 -1.82
CA MET A 43 -15.64 3.02 -3.08
C MET A 43 -15.21 2.15 -4.27
N ARG A 44 -13.95 1.70 -4.31
CA ARG A 44 -13.45 0.77 -5.33
C ARG A 44 -14.17 -0.57 -5.28
N ARG A 45 -14.49 -1.09 -4.08
CA ARG A 45 -15.32 -2.28 -3.93
C ARG A 45 -16.72 -2.07 -4.50
N LEU A 46 -17.37 -0.94 -4.20
CA LEU A 46 -18.69 -0.61 -4.76
C LEU A 46 -18.66 -0.48 -6.31
N LEU A 47 -17.59 0.08 -6.89
CA LEU A 47 -17.42 0.12 -8.35
C LEU A 47 -17.21 -1.26 -8.98
N ALA A 48 -16.66 -2.23 -8.24
CA ALA A 48 -16.54 -3.59 -8.73
C ALA A 48 -17.91 -4.28 -8.86
N ASP A 49 -18.86 -3.90 -8.01
CA ASP A 49 -20.24 -4.39 -8.03
C ASP A 49 -21.10 -3.61 -9.04
N ASP A 50 -20.89 -2.31 -9.19
CA ASP A 50 -21.57 -1.45 -10.18
C ASP A 50 -20.63 -0.36 -10.75
N SER A 51 -19.96 -0.68 -11.86
CA SER A 51 -19.00 0.21 -12.51
C SER A 51 -19.62 1.48 -13.11
N ARG A 52 -20.95 1.54 -13.22
CA ARG A 52 -21.67 2.69 -13.79
C ARG A 52 -22.18 3.65 -12.72
N CYS A 53 -21.88 3.41 -11.44
CA CYS A 53 -22.32 4.28 -10.36
C CYS A 53 -21.54 5.61 -10.37
N ALA A 54 -22.04 6.61 -11.11
CA ALA A 54 -21.39 7.89 -11.34
C ALA A 54 -21.02 8.65 -10.04
N VAL A 55 -21.85 8.53 -8.99
CA VAL A 55 -21.59 9.16 -7.69
C VAL A 55 -20.36 8.56 -7.02
N VAL A 56 -20.23 7.23 -7.04
CA VAL A 56 -19.07 6.52 -6.48
C VAL A 56 -17.82 6.78 -7.33
N ALA A 57 -17.94 6.75 -8.66
CA ALA A 57 -16.83 7.04 -9.56
C ALA A 57 -16.28 8.46 -9.36
N ARG A 58 -17.16 9.46 -9.25
CA ARG A 58 -16.78 10.84 -8.92
C ARG A 58 -16.04 10.89 -7.58
N ARG A 59 -16.56 10.19 -6.56
CA ARG A 59 -15.94 10.18 -5.24
C ARG A 59 -14.55 9.55 -5.24
N VAL A 60 -14.33 8.46 -5.99
CA VAL A 60 -12.99 7.88 -6.20
C VAL A 60 -12.04 8.90 -6.81
N GLY A 61 -12.49 9.65 -7.82
CA GLY A 61 -11.70 10.72 -8.45
C GLY A 61 -11.32 11.85 -7.49
N GLU A 62 -12.14 12.14 -6.48
CA GLU A 62 -11.85 13.14 -5.44
C GLU A 62 -10.88 12.60 -4.38
N LEU A 63 -10.97 11.31 -4.04
CA LEU A 63 -10.21 10.71 -2.94
C LEU A 63 -8.72 10.57 -3.25
N GLY A 64 -8.37 10.20 -4.48
CA GLY A 64 -6.97 10.04 -4.90
C GLY A 64 -6.11 11.28 -4.62
N PRO A 65 -6.44 12.45 -5.19
CA PRO A 65 -5.73 13.70 -4.93
C PRO A 65 -5.74 14.10 -3.45
N ALA A 66 -6.86 13.89 -2.74
CA ALA A 66 -6.97 14.23 -1.32
C ALA A 66 -6.05 13.39 -0.42
N ILE A 67 -5.89 12.10 -0.73
CA ILE A 67 -4.96 11.21 -0.03
C ILE A 67 -3.52 11.59 -0.39
N GLN A 68 -3.21 11.79 -1.67
CA GLN A 68 -1.85 12.15 -2.09
C GLN A 68 -1.38 13.46 -1.43
N SER A 69 -2.21 14.50 -1.41
CA SER A 69 -1.89 15.78 -0.76
C SER A 69 -1.55 15.62 0.74
N ARG A 70 -2.15 14.64 1.41
CA ARG A 70 -1.82 14.32 2.81
C ARG A 70 -0.49 13.58 2.94
N PHE A 71 -0.16 12.71 2.00
CA PHE A 71 1.15 12.06 1.97
C PHE A 71 2.26 13.08 1.67
N ASP A 72 2.00 14.05 0.81
CA ASP A 72 2.92 15.14 0.48
C ASP A 72 3.22 16.03 1.70
N THR A 73 2.25 16.20 2.60
CA THR A 73 2.35 17.08 3.78
C THR A 73 2.66 16.36 5.08
N ALA A 74 2.66 15.01 5.12
CA ALA A 74 2.88 14.21 6.32
C ALA A 74 4.29 14.32 6.94
N GLY A 75 5.15 15.18 6.39
CA GLY A 75 6.51 15.42 6.85
C GLY A 75 7.46 14.29 6.45
N VAL A 76 8.69 14.66 6.09
CA VAL A 76 9.77 13.69 5.90
C VAL A 76 10.06 13.08 7.27
N LEU A 77 9.74 11.80 7.45
CA LEU A 77 10.21 11.00 8.61
C LEU A 77 11.69 11.32 8.78
N GLY A 78 12.05 11.80 9.99
CA GLY A 78 13.30 12.52 10.30
C GLY A 78 14.59 11.83 9.86
N ALA A 79 15.74 12.38 10.26
CA ALA A 79 17.08 11.84 9.97
C ALA A 79 17.30 10.44 10.58
N GLU A 80 16.52 9.46 10.14
CA GLU A 80 16.74 8.06 10.39
C GLU A 80 17.96 7.64 9.60
N ARG A 81 18.74 6.74 10.18
CA ARG A 81 19.83 6.07 9.50
C ARG A 81 19.29 5.51 8.17
N VAL A 82 19.79 6.04 7.06
CA VAL A 82 19.45 5.53 5.74
C VAL A 82 20.03 4.12 5.63
N LEU A 83 19.17 3.10 5.60
CA LEU A 83 19.53 1.67 5.53
C LEU A 83 19.42 1.13 4.10
N HIS A 84 19.49 2.00 3.11
CA HIS A 84 19.35 1.64 1.71
C HIS A 84 20.18 2.57 0.83
N ARG A 85 20.36 2.18 -0.43
CA ARG A 85 20.95 3.04 -1.47
C ARG A 85 20.25 2.80 -2.80
N THR A 86 20.19 3.82 -3.64
CA THR A 86 19.78 3.67 -5.04
C THR A 86 20.94 3.11 -5.85
N VAL A 87 20.74 1.98 -6.54
CA VAL A 87 21.76 1.29 -7.35
C VAL A 87 21.50 1.40 -8.85
N ALA A 88 20.30 1.82 -9.26
CA ALA A 88 19.95 2.17 -10.64
C ALA A 88 18.82 3.21 -10.64
N THR A 89 18.71 4.03 -11.70
CA THR A 89 17.70 5.11 -11.84
C THR A 89 16.85 5.00 -13.12
N GLY A 90 17.02 3.95 -13.92
CA GLY A 90 16.27 3.73 -15.15
C GLY A 90 16.06 2.24 -15.47
N PRO A 91 15.11 1.53 -14.82
CA PRO A 91 14.21 1.96 -13.73
C PRO A 91 14.93 2.15 -12.37
N THR A 92 14.30 2.86 -11.42
CA THR A 92 14.84 2.99 -10.06
C THR A 92 14.91 1.64 -9.36
N VAL A 93 16.10 1.28 -8.85
CA VAL A 93 16.32 0.07 -8.03
C VAL A 93 17.01 0.50 -6.73
N ILE A 94 16.43 0.07 -5.61
CA ILE A 94 16.93 0.34 -4.26
C ILE A 94 17.46 -0.96 -3.68
N GLU A 95 18.66 -0.91 -3.14
CA GLU A 95 19.29 -2.01 -2.41
C GLU A 95 19.28 -1.71 -0.92
N PHE A 96 18.76 -2.63 -0.12
CA PHE A 96 18.78 -2.54 1.33
C PHE A 96 20.14 -3.01 1.88
N ASP A 97 20.58 -2.39 2.97
CA ASP A 97 21.85 -2.70 3.64
C ASP A 97 21.90 -4.17 4.09
N ARG A 98 22.80 -4.93 3.45
CA ARG A 98 22.96 -6.37 3.71
C ARG A 98 23.37 -6.65 5.14
N ASP A 99 24.35 -5.93 5.66
CA ASP A 99 24.89 -6.20 6.99
C ASP A 99 23.84 -5.98 8.09
N HIS A 100 23.03 -4.95 7.93
CA HIS A 100 21.87 -4.71 8.77
C HIS A 100 20.83 -5.81 8.60
N PHE A 101 20.56 -6.24 7.37
CA PHE A 101 19.65 -7.36 7.13
C PHE A 101 20.08 -8.64 7.85
N GLU A 102 21.35 -9.03 7.72
CA GLU A 102 21.87 -10.25 8.35
C GLU A 102 21.73 -10.19 9.87
N ARG A 103 22.06 -9.04 10.48
CA ARG A 103 21.98 -8.87 11.94
C ARG A 103 20.54 -8.74 12.45
N ALA A 104 19.66 -8.04 11.74
CA ALA A 104 18.35 -7.64 12.26
C ALA A 104 17.19 -8.52 11.78
N TYR A 105 17.31 -9.16 10.61
CA TYR A 105 16.17 -9.77 9.91
C TYR A 105 16.38 -11.22 9.49
N ARG A 106 17.60 -11.66 9.14
CA ARG A 106 17.84 -13.03 8.62
C ARG A 106 17.31 -14.13 9.53
N ALA A 107 17.65 -14.08 10.82
CA ALA A 107 17.19 -15.07 11.80
C ALA A 107 15.66 -15.08 11.95
N ARG A 108 15.02 -13.91 11.95
CA ARG A 108 13.55 -13.78 12.05
C ARG A 108 12.85 -14.31 10.81
N LEU A 109 13.40 -14.03 9.63
CA LEU A 109 12.89 -14.57 8.37
C LEU A 109 12.98 -16.10 8.38
N GLY A 110 14.13 -16.66 8.77
CA GLY A 110 14.29 -18.10 8.94
C GLY A 110 13.28 -18.71 9.93
N ALA A 111 13.12 -18.10 11.10
CA ALA A 111 12.20 -18.58 12.13
C ALA A 111 10.72 -18.52 11.72
N SER A 112 10.33 -17.57 10.85
CA SER A 112 8.95 -17.46 10.37
C SER A 112 8.50 -18.66 9.54
N GLY A 113 9.45 -19.39 8.92
CA GLY A 113 9.17 -20.51 8.01
C GLY A 113 8.36 -20.15 6.76
N ARG A 114 8.03 -18.88 6.57
CA ARG A 114 7.13 -18.36 5.53
C ARG A 114 7.94 -17.52 4.55
N ARG A 115 7.44 -17.42 3.32
CA ARG A 115 8.11 -16.69 2.22
C ARG A 115 7.10 -15.80 1.51
N ALA A 116 7.60 -14.71 0.95
CA ALA A 116 6.81 -13.92 0.01
C ALA A 116 6.43 -14.79 -1.19
N VAL A 117 5.24 -14.56 -1.71
CA VAL A 117 4.69 -15.27 -2.87
C VAL A 117 4.74 -14.33 -4.07
N ALA A 118 5.27 -14.84 -5.19
CA ALA A 118 5.18 -14.13 -6.45
C ALA A 118 3.75 -14.16 -7.00
N VAL A 119 3.19 -12.99 -7.25
CA VAL A 119 1.89 -12.82 -7.88
C VAL A 119 2.11 -12.68 -9.39
N THR A 120 2.03 -13.80 -10.09
CA THR A 120 2.32 -13.89 -11.52
C THR A 120 1.08 -13.69 -12.40
N ASP A 121 -0.09 -14.02 -11.86
CA ASP A 121 -1.37 -13.86 -12.53
C ASP A 121 -2.52 -13.69 -11.51
N ARG A 122 -3.70 -13.31 -12.03
CA ARG A 122 -4.89 -13.05 -11.23
C ARG A 122 -5.33 -14.28 -10.42
N ALA A 123 -5.21 -15.49 -10.96
CA ALA A 123 -5.61 -16.70 -10.25
C ALA A 123 -4.66 -16.99 -9.08
N ALA A 124 -3.36 -16.80 -9.26
CA ALA A 124 -2.36 -16.87 -8.20
C ALA A 124 -2.64 -15.85 -7.10
N ALA A 125 -2.95 -14.61 -7.48
CA ALA A 125 -3.34 -13.56 -6.54
C ALA A 125 -4.55 -13.96 -5.69
N LEU A 126 -5.63 -14.40 -6.32
CA LEU A 126 -6.88 -14.74 -5.62
C LEU A 126 -6.79 -16.00 -4.76
N ARG A 127 -5.76 -16.84 -4.94
CA ARG A 127 -5.48 -17.98 -4.04
C ARG A 127 -4.82 -17.56 -2.74
N VAL A 128 -4.01 -16.50 -2.76
CA VAL A 128 -3.20 -16.08 -1.60
C VAL A 128 -3.70 -14.80 -0.94
N LEU A 129 -4.51 -14.01 -1.64
CA LEU A 129 -5.04 -12.75 -1.15
C LEU A 129 -6.55 -12.85 -0.89
N ARG A 130 -6.93 -12.51 0.34
CA ARG A 130 -8.29 -12.07 0.68
C ARG A 130 -8.50 -10.63 0.20
N LEU A 131 -9.48 -10.44 -0.68
CA LEU A 131 -9.88 -9.12 -1.17
C LEU A 131 -10.33 -8.20 -0.02
N GLY A 132 -9.90 -6.94 -0.06
CA GLY A 132 -10.16 -5.94 0.97
C GLY A 132 -9.20 -5.97 2.16
N ALA A 133 -8.31 -6.95 2.27
CA ALA A 133 -7.26 -6.94 3.28
C ALA A 133 -5.98 -6.27 2.78
N SER A 134 -5.18 -5.77 3.72
CA SER A 134 -3.88 -5.15 3.42
C SER A 134 -2.74 -6.15 3.53
N TYR A 135 -1.74 -6.00 2.67
CA TYR A 135 -0.57 -6.86 2.58
C TYR A 135 0.70 -6.05 2.41
N LEU A 136 1.80 -6.55 2.95
CA LEU A 136 3.13 -6.05 2.60
C LEU A 136 3.49 -6.55 1.20
N TYR A 137 4.05 -5.67 0.39
CA TYR A 137 4.54 -6.03 -0.93
C TYR A 137 5.90 -5.41 -1.22
N VAL A 138 6.61 -6.05 -2.15
CA VAL A 138 7.73 -5.46 -2.87
C VAL A 138 7.55 -5.74 -4.35
N VAL A 139 8.03 -4.83 -5.20
CA VAL A 139 8.31 -5.12 -6.60
C VAL A 139 9.82 -5.28 -6.70
N ASP A 140 10.30 -6.44 -7.10
CA ASP A 140 11.75 -6.69 -7.20
C ASP A 140 12.38 -5.95 -8.41
N GLU A 141 13.68 -6.17 -8.63
CA GLU A 141 14.41 -5.55 -9.74
C GLU A 141 14.01 -6.10 -11.12
N GLU A 142 13.34 -7.25 -11.17
CA GLU A 142 12.79 -7.85 -12.39
C GLU A 142 11.36 -7.38 -12.68
N GLY A 143 10.78 -6.57 -11.79
CA GLY A 143 9.42 -6.07 -11.92
C GLY A 143 8.35 -7.10 -11.52
N VAL A 144 8.71 -8.11 -10.74
CA VAL A 144 7.80 -9.12 -10.19
C VAL A 144 7.18 -8.60 -8.90
N LEU A 145 5.86 -8.73 -8.78
CA LEU A 145 5.13 -8.38 -7.56
C LEU A 145 5.24 -9.54 -6.56
N LEU A 146 5.92 -9.32 -5.43
CA LEU A 146 6.03 -10.26 -4.32
C LEU A 146 5.18 -9.76 -3.15
N VAL A 147 4.38 -10.66 -2.58
CA VAL A 147 3.45 -10.32 -1.48
C VAL A 147 3.66 -11.26 -0.30
N TRP A 148 3.67 -10.71 0.91
CA TRP A 148 3.58 -11.51 2.13
C TRP A 148 2.12 -11.91 2.36
N PRO A 149 1.75 -13.21 2.27
CA PRO A 149 0.36 -13.64 2.14
C PRO A 149 -0.50 -13.49 3.41
N GLU A 150 0.10 -13.08 4.52
CA GLU A 150 -0.60 -12.84 5.78
C GLU A 150 -1.31 -11.49 5.76
N PRO A 151 -2.66 -11.47 5.79
CA PRO A 151 -3.41 -10.22 5.79
C PRO A 151 -3.13 -9.46 7.08
N ARG A 152 -3.07 -8.14 6.95
CA ARG A 152 -2.96 -7.20 8.06
C ARG A 152 -4.21 -6.35 8.13
N ASP A 153 -4.65 -6.05 9.35
CA ASP A 153 -5.61 -4.97 9.55
C ASP A 153 -4.91 -3.65 9.26
N VAL A 154 -5.59 -2.76 8.54
CA VAL A 154 -5.06 -1.42 8.25
C VAL A 154 -4.85 -0.64 9.57
N ALA A 155 -5.68 -0.90 10.58
CA ALA A 155 -5.49 -0.34 11.92
C ALA A 155 -4.19 -0.84 12.59
N ASP A 156 -3.84 -2.12 12.43
CA ASP A 156 -2.60 -2.69 12.96
C ASP A 156 -1.36 -2.12 12.28
N LEU A 157 -1.43 -1.89 10.97
CA LEU A 157 -0.35 -1.25 10.21
C LEU A 157 -0.12 0.20 10.63
N THR A 158 -1.21 0.90 10.97
CA THR A 158 -1.18 2.35 11.23
C THR A 158 -0.87 2.67 12.69
N PHE A 159 -1.48 1.95 13.63
CA PHE A 159 -1.41 2.22 15.07
C PHE A 159 -0.63 1.17 15.84
N GLY A 160 -0.66 -0.09 15.38
CA GLY A 160 0.02 -1.20 16.04
C GLY A 160 1.56 -1.10 15.99
N TRP A 161 2.10 -0.20 15.17
CA TRP A 161 3.54 0.00 15.00
C TRP A 161 4.08 1.26 15.66
N ALA A 162 3.28 1.91 16.51
CA ALA A 162 3.73 3.05 17.29
C ALA A 162 4.98 2.68 18.14
N PRO A 163 5.97 3.59 18.26
CA PRO A 163 7.10 3.39 19.15
C PRO A 163 6.62 3.06 20.57
N GLY A 164 7.11 1.95 21.14
CA GLY A 164 6.75 1.51 22.50
C GLY A 164 5.68 0.41 22.59
N GLY A 165 5.01 0.07 21.50
CA GLY A 165 4.10 -1.08 21.47
C GLY A 165 4.84 -2.44 21.47
N PRO A 166 4.19 -3.54 21.93
CA PRO A 166 4.76 -4.88 21.84
C PRO A 166 5.01 -5.22 20.38
N ARG A 167 6.27 -5.49 20.01
CA ARG A 167 6.62 -5.96 18.67
C ARG A 167 6.38 -7.46 18.61
N PRO A 168 5.46 -7.95 17.75
CA PRO A 168 5.28 -9.39 17.57
C PRO A 168 6.62 -10.02 17.15
N ALA A 169 6.96 -11.16 17.74
CA ALA A 169 8.20 -11.87 17.43
C ALA A 169 8.26 -12.33 15.96
N ASP A 170 7.09 -12.47 15.33
CA ASP A 170 6.86 -12.86 13.94
C ASP A 170 6.61 -11.66 13.01
N ARG A 171 6.93 -10.43 13.44
CA ARG A 171 6.77 -9.24 12.60
C ARG A 171 7.65 -9.35 11.36
N VAL A 172 6.99 -9.33 10.21
CA VAL A 172 7.65 -9.23 8.90
C VAL A 172 7.70 -7.78 8.44
N VAL A 173 8.81 -7.41 7.81
CA VAL A 173 9.07 -6.08 7.24
C VAL A 173 9.56 -6.21 5.80
N HIS A 174 9.45 -5.16 5.00
CA HIS A 174 9.77 -5.18 3.57
C HIS A 174 11.10 -5.84 3.20
N PRO A 175 12.23 -5.61 3.89
CA PRO A 175 13.49 -6.28 3.54
C PRO A 175 13.40 -7.80 3.53
N MET A 176 12.53 -8.39 4.36
CA MET A 176 12.32 -9.83 4.47
C MET A 176 11.52 -10.43 3.30
N LEU A 177 10.86 -9.59 2.49
CA LEU A 177 10.10 -10.03 1.31
C LEU A 177 10.97 -10.09 0.05
N VAL A 178 12.11 -9.38 0.05
CA VAL A 178 12.94 -9.22 -1.12
C VAL A 178 13.77 -10.50 -1.35
N PRO A 179 14.02 -10.92 -2.62
CA PRO A 179 14.91 -12.02 -2.92
C PRO A 179 16.32 -11.80 -2.36
N GLU A 180 17.18 -12.81 -2.50
CA GLU A 180 18.48 -12.84 -1.85
C GLU A 180 19.29 -11.55 -2.03
N ARG A 181 19.21 -10.89 -3.19
CA ARG A 181 19.94 -9.65 -3.51
C ARG A 181 19.51 -8.41 -2.71
N LEU A 182 18.39 -8.44 -1.99
CA LEU A 182 17.84 -7.31 -1.21
C LEU A 182 17.58 -6.06 -2.06
N ARG A 183 17.22 -6.26 -3.34
CA ARG A 183 16.90 -5.20 -4.30
C ARG A 183 15.42 -5.15 -4.63
N ALA A 184 14.85 -3.97 -4.59
CA ALA A 184 13.47 -3.71 -4.98
C ALA A 184 13.35 -2.40 -5.74
N THR A 185 12.42 -2.34 -6.68
CA THR A 185 12.01 -1.09 -7.35
C THR A 185 10.95 -0.34 -6.54
N ALA A 186 10.15 -1.07 -5.77
CA ALA A 186 9.11 -0.50 -4.91
C ALA A 186 8.86 -1.39 -3.70
N ALA A 187 8.42 -0.78 -2.60
CA ALA A 187 8.00 -1.48 -1.38
C ALA A 187 6.96 -0.65 -0.63
N GLY A 188 5.97 -1.30 -0.05
CA GLY A 188 4.94 -0.64 0.75
C GLY A 188 3.80 -1.57 1.14
N GLU A 189 2.60 -1.03 1.28
CA GLU A 189 1.40 -1.83 1.50
C GLU A 189 0.46 -1.77 0.30
N LEU A 190 -0.22 -2.87 0.02
CA LEU A 190 -1.23 -2.97 -1.02
C LEU A 190 -2.52 -3.59 -0.49
N VAL A 191 -3.63 -3.18 -1.07
CA VAL A 191 -4.96 -3.75 -0.90
C VAL A 191 -5.48 -4.07 -2.29
N VAL A 192 -5.86 -5.33 -2.50
CA VAL A 192 -6.60 -5.74 -3.71
C VAL A 192 -8.08 -5.78 -3.35
N VAL A 193 -8.92 -5.08 -4.12
CA VAL A 193 -10.37 -5.03 -3.87
C VAL A 193 -11.17 -5.39 -5.11
N GLY A 194 -12.47 -5.62 -4.89
CA GLY A 194 -13.44 -5.87 -5.94
C GLY A 194 -13.92 -7.32 -5.96
N SER A 195 -13.93 -7.93 -7.14
CA SER A 195 -14.38 -9.29 -7.39
C SER A 195 -13.39 -10.05 -8.29
N PRO A 196 -13.51 -11.38 -8.43
CA PRO A 196 -12.66 -12.14 -9.36
C PRO A 196 -12.67 -11.64 -10.82
N ARG A 197 -13.73 -10.94 -11.22
CA ARG A 197 -13.89 -10.41 -12.58
C ARG A 197 -13.39 -8.97 -12.73
N CYS A 198 -13.55 -8.15 -11.68
CA CYS A 198 -13.19 -6.74 -11.67
C CYS A 198 -12.36 -6.45 -10.41
N VAL A 199 -11.06 -6.27 -10.59
CA VAL A 199 -10.12 -6.04 -9.49
C VAL A 199 -9.57 -4.62 -9.58
N PHE A 200 -9.44 -3.99 -8.43
CA PHE A 200 -8.74 -2.72 -8.25
C PHE A 200 -7.60 -2.90 -7.26
N VAL A 201 -6.60 -2.03 -7.33
CA VAL A 201 -5.50 -2.01 -6.39
C VAL A 201 -5.40 -0.63 -5.78
N VAL A 202 -5.27 -0.59 -4.45
CA VAL A 202 -4.86 0.60 -3.72
C VAL A 202 -3.55 0.26 -3.05
N ALA A 203 -2.48 0.96 -3.42
CA ALA A 203 -1.14 0.76 -2.90
C ALA A 203 -0.57 2.06 -2.38
N ASN A 204 0.35 1.96 -1.43
CA ASN A 204 1.21 3.07 -1.05
C ASN A 204 2.68 2.64 -1.10
N LEU A 205 3.56 3.63 -1.14
CA LEU A 205 5.01 3.48 -1.19
C LEU A 205 5.66 3.89 0.15
N LYS A 206 4.91 3.82 1.24
CA LYS A 206 5.34 4.21 2.59
C LYS A 206 6.11 3.08 3.29
N SER A 207 7.21 2.64 2.69
CA SER A 207 8.14 1.74 3.37
C SER A 207 9.19 2.55 4.14
N GLY A 208 9.22 2.42 5.47
CA GLY A 208 10.28 3.01 6.30
C GLY A 208 11.70 2.53 5.95
N HIS A 209 11.85 1.33 5.38
CA HIS A 209 13.15 0.73 5.08
C HIS A 209 13.74 1.14 3.74
N PHE A 210 12.97 1.06 2.65
CA PHE A 210 13.41 1.35 1.28
C PHE A 210 13.20 2.79 0.82
N ARG A 211 12.19 3.51 1.36
CA ARG A 211 11.81 4.88 0.97
C ARG A 211 11.88 5.15 -0.54
N PRO A 212 11.16 4.37 -1.38
CA PRO A 212 11.13 4.59 -2.82
C PRO A 212 10.63 5.99 -3.20
N GLY A 213 11.29 6.60 -4.19
CA GLY A 213 10.88 7.87 -4.76
C GLY A 213 9.55 7.77 -5.52
N SER A 214 8.92 8.91 -5.79
CA SER A 214 7.61 8.95 -6.44
C SER A 214 7.61 8.37 -7.85
N GLU A 215 8.76 8.38 -8.52
CA GLU A 215 8.95 7.74 -9.83
C GLU A 215 8.66 6.23 -9.80
N CYS A 216 8.81 5.58 -8.63
CA CYS A 216 8.58 4.15 -8.42
C CYS A 216 7.09 3.75 -8.57
N ALA A 217 6.18 4.72 -8.56
CA ALA A 217 4.75 4.47 -8.67
C ALA A 217 4.35 3.89 -10.04
N ALA A 218 5.12 4.18 -11.10
CA ALA A 218 4.89 3.60 -12.42
C ALA A 218 5.19 2.09 -12.46
N GLN A 219 6.20 1.66 -11.71
CA GLN A 219 6.63 0.26 -11.58
C GLN A 219 5.60 -0.53 -10.79
N VAL A 220 5.04 0.05 -9.71
CA VAL A 220 3.93 -0.56 -8.97
C VAL A 220 2.72 -0.77 -9.87
N ARG A 221 2.30 0.26 -10.63
CA ARG A 221 1.19 0.13 -11.59
C ARG A 221 1.47 -0.94 -12.62
N SER A 222 2.65 -0.92 -13.24
CA SER A 222 3.02 -1.91 -14.27
C SER A 222 3.04 -3.35 -13.72
N ALA A 223 3.60 -3.55 -12.53
CA ALA A 223 3.64 -4.85 -11.87
C ALA A 223 2.23 -5.33 -11.52
N ALA A 224 1.38 -4.46 -10.94
CA ALA A 224 0.01 -4.79 -10.60
C ALA A 224 -0.87 -5.07 -11.84
N MET A 225 -0.74 -4.27 -12.92
CA MET A 225 -1.44 -4.52 -14.18
C MET A 225 -1.10 -5.90 -14.75
N ARG A 226 0.20 -6.24 -14.80
CA ARG A 226 0.67 -7.54 -15.29
C ARG A 226 0.19 -8.69 -14.40
N ALA A 227 0.43 -8.58 -13.10
CA ALA A 227 0.13 -9.60 -12.09
C ALA A 227 -1.37 -9.87 -11.95
N LEU A 228 -2.21 -8.84 -11.99
CA LEU A 228 -3.66 -8.96 -11.75
C LEU A 228 -4.49 -8.89 -13.04
N ARG A 229 -3.84 -8.72 -14.19
CA ARG A 229 -4.47 -8.50 -15.50
C ARG A 229 -5.45 -7.33 -15.45
N ILE A 230 -5.01 -6.18 -14.94
CA ILE A 230 -5.82 -4.95 -14.90
C ILE A 230 -5.55 -4.19 -16.21
N ASP A 231 -6.60 -4.02 -17.02
CA ASP A 231 -6.48 -3.40 -18.34
C ASP A 231 -6.38 -1.87 -18.26
N ASP A 232 -7.10 -1.26 -17.31
CA ASP A 232 -7.15 0.19 -17.13
C ASP A 232 -6.22 0.61 -15.97
N PRO A 233 -5.15 1.40 -16.22
CA PRO A 233 -4.29 1.91 -15.16
C PRO A 233 -5.03 2.77 -14.12
N ALA A 234 -6.17 3.38 -14.48
CA ALA A 234 -7.02 4.10 -13.53
C ALA A 234 -7.67 3.16 -12.49
N GLY A 235 -7.55 1.84 -12.66
CA GLY A 235 -7.91 0.84 -11.65
C GLY A 235 -6.87 0.66 -10.53
N ILE A 236 -5.76 1.39 -10.57
CA ILE A 236 -4.64 1.25 -9.63
C ILE A 236 -4.28 2.61 -9.05
N ASP A 237 -4.64 2.81 -7.78
CA ASP A 237 -4.26 3.97 -6.99
C ASP A 237 -2.91 3.68 -6.31
N VAL A 238 -1.90 4.53 -6.54
CA VAL A 238 -0.58 4.41 -5.90
C VAL A 238 -0.22 5.74 -5.25
N PHE A 239 -0.05 5.73 -3.93
CA PHE A 239 0.33 6.89 -3.14
C PHE A 239 1.81 6.90 -2.81
N THR A 240 2.45 8.04 -3.02
CA THR A 240 3.90 8.23 -2.82
C THR A 240 4.17 9.17 -1.67
N LEU A 241 5.34 9.04 -1.04
CA LEU A 241 5.88 10.11 -0.21
C LEU A 241 6.75 11.05 -1.07
N PRO A 242 6.87 12.33 -0.70
CA PRO A 242 7.84 13.21 -1.34
C PRO A 242 9.24 12.65 -1.12
N GLN A 243 10.12 12.81 -2.13
CA GLN A 243 11.52 12.46 -1.95
C GLN A 243 12.09 13.30 -0.79
N ALA A 244 12.88 12.66 0.07
CA ALA A 244 13.65 13.41 1.06
C ALA A 244 14.62 14.31 0.30
N THR A 245 14.34 15.61 0.27
CA THR A 245 15.34 16.60 -0.16
C THR A 245 16.53 16.46 0.77
N ALA A 246 17.72 16.22 0.21
CA ALA A 246 18.96 16.30 0.97
C ALA A 246 18.99 17.68 1.67
N ALA A 247 19.08 17.66 2.99
CA ALA A 247 19.28 18.87 3.80
C ALA A 247 20.72 19.36 3.64
#